data_AF-A0A3R6T9P0-F1
#
_entry.id   AF-A0A3R6T9P0-F1
#
_cell.length_a   1.000
_cell.length_b   1.000
_cell.length_c   1.000
_cell.angle_alpha   90.00
_cell.angle_beta   90.00
_cell.angle_gamma   90.00
#
_symmetry.space_group_name_H-M   'P 1'
#
loop_
_entity.id
_entity.type
_entity.pdbx_description
1 polymer ?
#
loop_
_entity_poly.entity_id
_entity_poly.type
_entity_poly.pdbx_seq_one_letter_code
_entity_poly.pdbx_strand_id
1 'polypeptide(L)'
;MKSRVRNSFDSKGITMVELIIVIAIMAILTGALAPAIIKYLEKSRRAKDVQNATDIESVLVHAFSSGDIELPAGMRKQGYGLWVMMCRGSKANAPVPYHGKNLGTVWCGADKGISFDGVVSDNDGSYCQALDDFLRKEGIDLDSVKTLSNGSEGGWDWIIIQICYDKNGRLCSRVYSGFKNQDGGINKTPVTNIEKRMGRGWIDIE
;
A
#
# COMPACT_ATOMS: atom_id res chain seq x y z
N MET A 1 -51.00 46.58 -21.94
CA MET A 1 -49.59 46.59 -22.41
C MET A 1 -48.69 46.48 -21.17
N LYS A 2 -48.11 45.31 -20.87
CA LYS A 2 -47.24 45.08 -19.69
C LYS A 2 -45.80 45.48 -20.05
N SER A 3 -45.20 46.40 -19.29
CA SER A 3 -43.80 46.79 -19.46
C SER A 3 -42.87 45.65 -19.01
N ARG A 4 -41.89 45.32 -19.84
CA ARG A 4 -40.85 44.33 -19.56
C ARG A 4 -39.79 44.99 -18.69
N VAL A 5 -39.65 44.56 -17.44
CA VAL A 5 -38.51 44.95 -16.59
C VAL A 5 -37.24 44.36 -17.21
N ARG A 6 -36.33 45.22 -17.71
CA ARG A 6 -34.99 44.82 -18.11
C ARG A 6 -34.10 44.91 -16.86
N ASN A 7 -33.66 43.77 -16.34
CA ASN A 7 -32.56 43.72 -15.40
C ASN A 7 -31.27 44.08 -16.16
N SER A 8 -30.83 45.33 -16.06
CA SER A 8 -29.48 45.71 -16.48
C SER A 8 -28.51 45.21 -15.41
N PHE A 9 -27.87 44.06 -15.66
CA PHE A 9 -26.63 43.76 -14.97
C PHE A 9 -25.61 44.78 -15.44
N ASP A 10 -25.23 45.69 -14.55
CA ASP A 10 -24.21 46.70 -14.78
C ASP A 10 -22.88 45.97 -14.99
N SER A 11 -22.54 45.69 -16.25
CA SER A 11 -21.33 44.97 -16.62
C SER A 11 -20.13 45.91 -16.56
N LYS A 12 -19.77 46.34 -15.35
CA LYS A 12 -18.48 46.99 -15.10
C LYS A 12 -17.39 45.95 -15.33
N GLY A 13 -16.64 46.10 -16.42
CA GLY A 13 -15.47 45.27 -16.68
C GLY A 13 -14.43 45.47 -15.57
N ILE A 14 -13.82 44.38 -15.11
CA ILE A 14 -12.67 44.43 -14.21
C ILE A 14 -11.56 45.23 -14.90
N THR A 15 -10.99 46.20 -14.19
CA THR A 15 -9.83 46.93 -14.72
C THR A 15 -8.59 46.03 -14.70
N MET A 16 -7.66 46.26 -15.63
CA MET A 16 -6.41 45.50 -15.70
C MET A 16 -5.61 45.57 -14.39
N VAL A 17 -5.63 46.72 -13.72
CA VAL A 17 -4.90 46.93 -12.46
C VAL A 17 -5.51 46.12 -11.32
N GLU A 18 -6.85 46.12 -11.20
CA GLU A 18 -7.55 45.31 -10.20
C GLU A 18 -7.23 43.82 -10.37
N LEU A 19 -7.18 43.33 -11.62
CA LEU A 19 -6.83 41.95 -11.90
C LEU A 19 -5.38 41.61 -11.50
N ILE A 20 -4.42 42.49 -11.79
CA ILE A 20 -3.01 42.27 -11.44
C ILE A 20 -2.82 42.16 -9.93
N ILE A 21 -3.48 43.04 -9.15
CA ILE A 21 -3.41 43.01 -7.69
C ILE A 21 -3.98 41.69 -7.15
N VAL A 22 -5.10 41.22 -7.72
CA VAL A 22 -5.72 39.94 -7.33
C VAL A 22 -4.77 38.77 -7.58
N ILE A 23 -4.16 38.70 -8.77
CA ILE A 23 -3.20 37.63 -9.10
C ILE A 23 -1.97 37.69 -8.18
N ALA A 24 -1.48 38.88 -7.86
CA ALA A 24 -0.36 39.06 -6.94
C ALA A 24 -0.67 38.52 -5.53
N ILE A 25 -1.86 38.81 -4.99
CA ILE A 25 -2.29 38.29 -3.68
C ILE A 25 -2.47 36.77 -3.73
N MET A 26 -3.12 36.24 -4.78
CA MET A 26 -3.28 34.78 -4.96
C MET A 26 -1.93 34.05 -5.03
N ALA A 27 -0.92 34.65 -5.69
CA ALA A 27 0.42 34.08 -5.76
C ALA A 27 1.10 34.02 -4.39
N ILE A 28 1.02 35.09 -3.59
CA ILE A 28 1.57 35.13 -2.23
C ILE A 28 0.91 34.08 -1.33
N LEU A 29 -0.43 34.01 -1.35
CA LEU A 29 -1.20 33.06 -0.54
C LEU A 29 -0.89 31.61 -0.93
N THR A 30 -0.86 31.32 -2.23
CA THR A 30 -0.57 29.97 -2.73
C THR A 30 0.86 29.56 -2.40
N GLY A 31 1.83 30.48 -2.53
CA GLY A 31 3.23 30.24 -2.18
C GLY A 31 3.40 29.88 -0.70
N ALA A 32 2.69 30.54 0.21
CA ALA A 32 2.74 30.26 1.64
C ALA A 32 2.11 28.90 2.02
N LEU A 33 1.05 28.47 1.34
CA LEU A 33 0.30 27.25 1.69
C LEU A 33 0.86 25.97 1.04
N ALA A 34 1.60 26.07 -0.06
CA ALA A 34 2.07 24.91 -0.81
C ALA A 34 2.82 23.86 0.05
N PRO A 35 3.76 24.21 0.94
CA PRO A 35 4.47 23.22 1.76
C PRO A 35 3.54 22.47 2.73
N ALA A 36 2.57 23.17 3.32
CA ALA A 36 1.61 22.58 4.25
C ALA A 36 0.70 21.56 3.55
N ILE A 37 0.23 21.89 2.34
CA ILE A 37 -0.59 21.00 1.52
C ILE A 37 0.20 19.74 1.14
N ILE A 38 1.45 19.89 0.67
CA ILE A 38 2.31 18.74 0.32
C ILE A 38 2.49 17.80 1.52
N LYS A 39 2.76 18.33 2.71
CA LYS A 39 2.89 17.54 3.93
C LYS A 39 1.60 16.80 4.30
N TYR A 40 0.45 17.46 4.15
CA TYR A 40 -0.85 16.85 4.41
C TYR A 40 -1.17 15.74 3.41
N LEU A 41 -0.87 15.94 2.13
CA LEU A 41 -1.05 14.93 1.08
C LEU A 41 -0.21 13.69 1.37
N GLU A 42 1.05 13.85 1.78
CA GLU A 42 1.89 12.70 2.17
C GLU A 42 1.33 11.98 3.41
N LYS A 43 0.81 12.72 4.38
CA LYS A 43 0.14 12.10 5.54
C LYS A 43 -1.07 11.28 5.12
N SER A 44 -1.86 11.78 4.17
CA SER A 44 -3.02 11.09 3.59
C SER A 44 -2.61 9.83 2.82
N ARG A 45 -1.60 9.93 1.94
CA ARG A 45 -1.02 8.79 1.20
C ARG A 45 -0.59 7.67 2.15
N ARG A 46 0.17 8.00 3.18
CA ARG A 46 0.61 7.03 4.21
C ARG A 46 -0.55 6.44 5.01
N ALA A 47 -1.62 7.20 5.25
CA ALA A 47 -2.82 6.68 5.92
C ALA A 47 -3.57 5.68 5.02
N LYS A 48 -3.72 6.00 3.73
CA LYS A 48 -4.34 5.09 2.75
C LYS A 48 -3.52 3.81 2.55
N ASP A 49 -2.19 3.92 2.53
CA ASP A 49 -1.30 2.76 2.50
C ASP A 49 -1.48 1.85 3.73
N VAL A 50 -1.58 2.42 4.93
CA VAL A 50 -1.87 1.64 6.16
C VAL A 50 -3.24 0.97 6.08
N GLN A 51 -4.25 1.68 5.59
CA GLN A 51 -5.59 1.10 5.40
C GLN A 51 -5.53 -0.08 4.43
N ASN A 52 -4.96 0.10 3.23
CA ASN A 52 -4.85 -0.97 2.24
C ASN A 52 -4.07 -2.17 2.76
N ALA A 53 -2.98 -1.95 3.50
CA ALA A 53 -2.20 -3.02 4.11
C ALA A 53 -2.98 -3.77 5.19
N THR A 54 -3.77 -3.04 6.00
CA THR A 54 -4.63 -3.63 7.04
C THR A 54 -5.79 -4.41 6.43
N ASP A 55 -6.39 -3.92 5.34
CA ASP A 55 -7.47 -4.61 4.63
C ASP A 55 -6.96 -5.94 4.07
N ILE A 56 -5.80 -5.93 3.39
CA ILE A 56 -5.16 -7.16 2.88
C ILE A 56 -4.79 -8.09 4.03
N GLU A 57 -4.18 -7.57 5.10
CA GLU A 57 -3.83 -8.38 6.26
C GLU A 57 -5.06 -9.08 6.87
N SER A 58 -6.17 -8.35 7.03
CA SER A 58 -7.42 -8.91 7.54
C SER A 58 -7.93 -10.03 6.65
N VAL A 59 -7.86 -9.86 5.33
CA VAL A 59 -8.27 -10.89 4.36
C VAL A 59 -7.37 -12.14 4.46
N LEU A 60 -6.05 -11.96 4.59
CA LEU A 60 -5.14 -13.10 4.77
C LEU A 60 -5.41 -13.85 6.07
N VAL A 61 -5.58 -13.13 7.19
CA VAL A 61 -5.84 -13.73 8.50
C VAL A 61 -7.18 -14.46 8.51
N HIS A 62 -8.19 -13.89 7.83
CA HIS A 62 -9.46 -14.56 7.62
C HIS A 62 -9.31 -15.86 6.82
N ALA A 63 -8.60 -15.83 5.69
CA ALA A 63 -8.31 -17.02 4.87
C ALA A 63 -7.55 -18.12 5.65
N PHE A 64 -6.68 -17.71 6.57
CA PHE A 64 -5.99 -18.65 7.44
C PHE A 64 -6.97 -19.27 8.45
N SER A 65 -7.82 -18.44 9.07
CA SER A 65 -8.79 -18.88 10.07
C SER A 65 -9.90 -19.76 9.48
N SER A 66 -10.26 -19.58 8.21
CA SER A 66 -11.21 -20.42 7.48
C SER A 66 -10.64 -21.76 7.03
N GLY A 67 -9.31 -21.94 7.12
CA GLY A 67 -8.61 -23.14 6.66
C GLY A 67 -8.30 -23.14 5.15
N ASP A 68 -8.45 -22.01 4.46
CA ASP A 68 -8.09 -21.90 3.04
C ASP A 68 -6.56 -21.94 2.85
N ILE A 69 -5.80 -21.58 3.89
CA ILE A 69 -4.34 -21.64 3.93
C ILE A 69 -3.90 -22.83 4.78
N GLU A 70 -3.14 -23.75 4.18
CA GLU A 70 -2.52 -24.86 4.90
C GLU A 70 -0.99 -24.77 4.81
N LEU A 71 -0.34 -24.82 5.97
CA LEU A 71 1.12 -24.85 6.08
C LEU A 71 1.58 -26.30 6.35
N PRO A 72 2.62 -26.81 5.68
CA PRO A 72 3.16 -28.14 5.95
C PRO A 72 3.58 -28.34 7.39
N ALA A 73 3.19 -29.49 7.96
CA ALA A 73 3.61 -29.89 9.29
C ALA A 73 5.14 -29.97 9.39
N GLY A 74 5.72 -29.31 10.40
CA GLY A 74 7.16 -29.37 10.72
C GLY A 74 8.03 -28.29 10.08
N MET A 75 7.52 -27.48 9.15
CA MET A 75 8.30 -26.38 8.55
C MET A 75 8.06 -25.05 9.28
N ARG A 76 8.85 -24.77 10.32
CA ARG A 76 8.70 -23.58 11.20
C ARG A 76 9.84 -22.57 11.09
N LYS A 77 10.38 -22.39 9.89
CA LYS A 77 11.47 -21.45 9.63
C LYS A 77 10.94 -20.01 9.59
N GLN A 78 11.66 -19.06 10.19
CA GLN A 78 11.29 -17.65 10.13
C GLN A 78 11.07 -17.18 8.69
N GLY A 79 9.90 -16.56 8.45
CA GLY A 79 9.51 -16.05 7.14
C GLY A 79 8.95 -17.08 6.18
N TYR A 80 8.92 -18.36 6.56
CA TYR A 80 8.25 -19.38 5.78
C TYR A 80 6.74 -19.15 5.82
N GLY A 81 6.13 -18.89 4.66
CA GLY A 81 4.74 -18.48 4.62
C GLY A 81 4.27 -17.98 3.25
N LEU A 82 3.16 -17.24 3.27
CA LEU A 82 2.60 -16.56 2.10
C LEU A 82 2.55 -15.06 2.34
N TRP A 83 2.69 -14.29 1.28
CA TRP A 83 2.74 -12.83 1.38
C TRP A 83 2.13 -12.15 0.18
N VAL A 84 1.73 -10.91 0.41
CA VAL A 84 1.40 -9.94 -0.62
C VAL A 84 2.44 -8.83 -0.53
N MET A 85 3.18 -8.60 -1.61
CA MET A 85 4.05 -7.45 -1.75
C MET A 85 3.36 -6.41 -2.63
N MET A 86 3.33 -5.16 -2.20
CA MET A 86 2.93 -4.03 -3.01
C MET A 86 4.03 -2.98 -3.10
N CYS A 87 4.15 -2.31 -4.23
CA CYS A 87 5.14 -1.26 -4.46
C CYS A 87 4.55 -0.03 -5.15
N ARG A 88 5.27 1.07 -5.07
CA ARG A 88 4.84 2.35 -5.62
C ARG A 88 5.04 2.40 -7.12
N GLY A 89 3.96 2.61 -7.87
CA GLY A 89 4.00 2.97 -9.28
C GLY A 89 4.41 1.85 -10.24
N SER A 90 5.58 1.24 -10.05
CA SER A 90 6.06 0.10 -10.83
C SER A 90 7.07 -0.74 -10.05
N LYS A 91 7.34 -1.95 -10.56
CA LYS A 91 8.35 -2.89 -10.02
C LYS A 91 9.74 -2.30 -9.76
N ALA A 92 10.09 -1.18 -10.40
CA ALA A 92 11.36 -0.49 -10.14
C ALA A 92 11.49 0.03 -8.69
N ASN A 93 10.36 0.17 -7.98
CA ASN A 93 10.31 0.55 -6.57
C ASN A 93 10.06 -0.66 -5.63
N ALA A 94 9.95 -1.87 -6.18
CA ALA A 94 9.83 -3.09 -5.39
C ALA A 94 11.17 -3.46 -4.71
N PRO A 95 11.16 -4.35 -3.72
CA PRO A 95 12.38 -4.90 -3.15
C PRO A 95 13.21 -5.65 -4.22
N VAL A 96 14.53 -5.73 -4.02
CA VAL A 96 15.48 -6.32 -4.99
C VAL A 96 15.05 -7.69 -5.54
N PRO A 97 14.57 -8.65 -4.73
CA PRO A 97 14.15 -9.96 -5.23
C PRO A 97 12.99 -9.96 -6.25
N TYR A 98 12.29 -8.84 -6.42
CA TYR A 98 11.14 -8.72 -7.32
C TYR A 98 11.46 -8.08 -8.67
N HIS A 99 12.67 -7.57 -8.89
CA HIS A 99 13.01 -6.88 -10.14
C HIS A 99 12.96 -7.80 -11.37
N GLY A 100 13.24 -9.09 -11.17
CA GLY A 100 13.12 -10.13 -12.20
C GLY A 100 11.72 -10.74 -12.34
N LYS A 101 10.76 -10.38 -11.48
CA LYS A 101 9.40 -10.92 -11.50
C LYS A 101 8.51 -10.11 -12.47
N ASN A 102 7.43 -10.74 -12.93
CA ASN A 102 6.46 -10.09 -13.83
C ASN A 102 5.30 -9.50 -13.01
N LEU A 103 5.48 -8.28 -12.50
CA LEU A 103 4.46 -7.56 -11.74
C LEU A 103 4.29 -6.12 -12.21
N GLY A 104 3.08 -5.59 -12.04
CA GLY A 104 2.80 -4.15 -12.08
C GLY A 104 3.22 -3.49 -10.76
N THR A 105 2.33 -3.57 -9.77
CA THR A 105 2.56 -3.01 -8.42
C THR A 105 2.33 -4.01 -7.30
N VAL A 106 1.75 -5.18 -7.57
CA VAL A 106 1.44 -6.21 -6.56
C VAL A 106 2.01 -7.56 -6.97
N TRP A 107 2.41 -8.35 -5.98
CA TRP A 107 2.81 -9.74 -6.16
C TRP A 107 2.38 -10.60 -4.98
N CYS A 108 1.58 -11.63 -5.25
CA CYS A 108 1.17 -12.66 -4.31
C CYS A 108 2.17 -13.81 -4.35
N GLY A 109 2.85 -14.07 -3.24
CA GLY A 109 3.88 -15.11 -3.14
C GLY A 109 3.58 -16.14 -2.07
N ALA A 110 4.08 -17.36 -2.28
CA ALA A 110 4.03 -18.43 -1.29
C ALA A 110 5.29 -19.29 -1.38
N ASP A 111 5.73 -19.80 -0.23
CA ASP A 111 6.83 -20.76 -0.17
C ASP A 111 6.41 -22.18 -0.54
N LYS A 112 7.39 -23.04 -0.84
CA LYS A 112 7.13 -24.41 -1.30
C LYS A 112 6.32 -25.20 -0.28
N GLY A 113 5.30 -25.91 -0.74
CA GLY A 113 4.48 -26.80 0.07
C GLY A 113 3.29 -26.11 0.74
N ILE A 114 3.22 -24.78 0.76
CA ILE A 114 2.04 -24.06 1.23
C ILE A 114 0.90 -24.30 0.25
N SER A 115 -0.25 -24.71 0.79
CA SER A 115 -1.49 -24.86 0.03
C SER A 115 -2.36 -23.63 0.24
N PHE A 116 -2.96 -23.12 -0.84
CA PHE A 116 -4.03 -22.14 -0.79
C PHE A 116 -5.19 -22.67 -1.63
N ASP A 117 -6.38 -22.85 -1.01
CA ASP A 117 -7.56 -23.43 -1.67
C ASP A 117 -7.24 -24.76 -2.39
N GLY A 118 -6.45 -25.62 -1.72
CA GLY A 118 -5.99 -26.92 -2.24
C GLY A 118 -4.87 -26.85 -3.29
N VAL A 119 -4.46 -25.66 -3.74
CA VAL A 119 -3.36 -25.47 -4.70
C VAL A 119 -2.04 -25.31 -3.96
N VAL A 120 -1.15 -26.27 -4.13
CA VAL A 120 0.16 -26.30 -3.46
C VAL A 120 1.21 -25.53 -4.28
N SER A 121 1.99 -24.69 -3.61
CA SER A 121 3.14 -23.99 -4.21
C SER A 121 4.32 -24.95 -4.43
N ASP A 122 4.85 -25.00 -5.65
CA ASP A 122 5.91 -25.95 -6.02
C ASP A 122 7.33 -25.55 -5.57
N ASN A 123 7.58 -24.23 -5.43
CA ASN A 123 8.90 -23.67 -5.11
C ASN A 123 8.80 -22.49 -4.15
N ASP A 124 9.89 -22.23 -3.42
CA ASP A 124 10.01 -21.07 -2.53
C ASP A 124 9.88 -19.76 -3.32
N GLY A 125 9.07 -18.83 -2.83
CA GLY A 125 8.85 -17.54 -3.50
C GLY A 125 8.17 -17.61 -4.87
N SER A 126 7.41 -18.68 -5.13
CA SER A 126 6.56 -18.79 -6.31
C SER A 126 5.40 -17.82 -6.26
N TYR A 127 4.86 -17.49 -7.45
CA TYR A 127 3.61 -16.74 -7.53
C TYR A 127 2.44 -17.63 -7.10
N CYS A 128 1.56 -17.12 -6.25
CA CYS A 128 0.36 -17.84 -5.82
C CYS A 128 -0.87 -17.24 -6.50
N GLN A 129 -1.34 -17.89 -7.58
CA GLN A 129 -2.53 -17.45 -8.31
C GLN A 129 -3.80 -17.57 -7.46
N ALA A 130 -3.94 -18.64 -6.68
CA ALA A 130 -5.09 -18.85 -5.80
C ALA A 130 -5.25 -17.70 -4.78
N LEU A 131 -4.15 -17.18 -4.24
CA LEU A 131 -4.16 -16.02 -3.37
C LEU A 131 -4.57 -14.73 -4.11
N ASP A 132 -4.09 -14.51 -5.33
CA ASP A 132 -4.51 -13.37 -6.16
C ASP A 132 -6.02 -13.40 -6.44
N ASP A 133 -6.53 -14.55 -6.88
CA ASP A 133 -7.95 -14.76 -7.18
C ASP A 133 -8.81 -14.57 -5.93
N PHE A 134 -8.36 -15.05 -4.77
CA PHE A 134 -9.04 -14.87 -3.50
C PHE A 134 -9.11 -13.40 -3.08
N LEU A 135 -8.00 -12.67 -3.14
CA LEU A 135 -7.99 -11.23 -2.82
C LEU A 135 -8.94 -10.45 -3.73
N ARG A 136 -9.00 -10.77 -5.02
CA ARG A 136 -9.95 -10.15 -5.97
C ARG A 136 -11.40 -10.48 -5.62
N LYS A 137 -11.68 -11.73 -5.23
CA LYS A 137 -13.01 -12.17 -4.77
C LYS A 137 -13.45 -11.42 -3.50
N GLU A 138 -12.51 -11.17 -2.59
CA GLU A 138 -12.73 -10.37 -1.37
C GLU A 138 -12.78 -8.85 -1.65
N GLY A 139 -12.77 -8.44 -2.91
CA GLY A 139 -12.98 -7.05 -3.34
C GLY A 139 -11.71 -6.20 -3.38
N ILE A 140 -10.52 -6.80 -3.25
CA ILE A 140 -9.26 -6.08 -3.42
C ILE A 140 -8.93 -6.00 -4.91
N ASP A 141 -8.98 -4.79 -5.47
CA ASP A 141 -8.56 -4.52 -6.84
C ASP A 141 -7.03 -4.49 -6.95
N LEU A 142 -6.44 -5.66 -7.27
CA LEU A 142 -5.00 -5.83 -7.40
C LEU A 142 -4.39 -5.10 -8.61
N ASP A 143 -5.20 -4.64 -9.56
CA ASP A 143 -4.72 -3.89 -10.73
C ASP A 143 -4.51 -2.41 -10.42
N SER A 144 -5.21 -1.88 -9.40
CA SER A 144 -5.10 -0.48 -8.99
C SER A 144 -4.38 -0.27 -7.66
N VAL A 145 -4.40 -1.27 -6.76
CA VAL A 145 -3.75 -1.15 -5.45
C VAL A 145 -2.23 -1.05 -5.59
N LYS A 146 -1.66 -0.11 -4.84
CA LYS A 146 -0.23 0.20 -4.84
C LYS A 146 0.13 1.03 -3.62
N THR A 147 1.42 1.08 -3.31
CA THR A 147 1.96 2.04 -2.36
C THR A 147 1.86 3.46 -2.92
N LEU A 148 1.39 4.39 -2.10
CA LEU A 148 1.19 5.80 -2.45
C LEU A 148 2.24 6.73 -1.81
N SER A 149 2.77 6.36 -0.64
CA SER A 149 3.84 7.09 0.05
C SER A 149 5.02 7.40 -0.88
N ASN A 150 5.54 8.63 -0.86
CA ASN A 150 6.57 9.08 -1.79
C ASN A 150 7.99 8.51 -1.60
N GLY A 151 8.21 7.52 -0.74
CA GLY A 151 9.54 6.94 -0.47
C GLY A 151 10.51 7.87 0.27
N SER A 152 10.03 8.95 0.89
CA SER A 152 10.85 9.88 1.68
C SER A 152 10.87 9.54 3.18
N GLU A 153 11.46 10.42 3.99
CA GLU A 153 11.55 10.26 5.45
C GLU A 153 10.18 9.96 6.10
N GLY A 154 10.14 8.89 6.88
CA GLY A 154 8.92 8.37 7.53
C GLY A 154 7.88 7.76 6.56
N GLY A 155 8.23 7.62 5.28
CA GLY A 155 7.48 6.88 4.28
C GLY A 155 8.18 5.56 3.91
N TRP A 156 7.81 5.04 2.74
CA TRP A 156 8.25 3.79 2.14
C TRP A 156 7.93 3.78 0.64
N ASP A 157 8.59 2.89 -0.11
CA ASP A 157 8.36 2.60 -1.53
C ASP A 157 7.60 1.29 -1.75
N TRP A 158 7.68 0.37 -0.79
CA TRP A 158 7.01 -0.93 -0.84
C TRP A 158 6.53 -1.34 0.55
N ILE A 159 5.51 -2.19 0.57
CA ILE A 159 4.95 -2.85 1.76
C ILE A 159 4.86 -4.34 1.47
N ILE A 160 5.20 -5.17 2.46
CA ILE A 160 4.95 -6.60 2.45
C ILE A 160 4.02 -6.91 3.62
N ILE A 161 2.97 -7.67 3.32
CA ILE A 161 2.02 -8.24 4.29
C ILE A 161 2.19 -9.74 4.21
N GLN A 162 2.49 -10.38 5.33
CA GLN A 162 2.85 -11.79 5.34
C GLN A 162 2.20 -12.54 6.50
N ILE A 163 1.69 -13.74 6.20
CA ILE A 163 1.42 -14.77 7.19
C ILE A 163 2.59 -15.76 7.13
N CYS A 164 3.35 -15.87 8.21
CA CYS A 164 4.53 -16.72 8.27
C CYS A 164 4.93 -17.06 9.70
N TYR A 165 5.86 -18.01 9.84
CA TYR A 165 6.46 -18.26 11.14
C TYR A 165 7.41 -17.13 11.56
N ASP A 166 7.36 -16.75 12.84
CA ASP A 166 8.36 -15.89 13.47
C ASP A 166 9.65 -16.66 13.78
N LYS A 167 10.64 -15.97 14.37
CA LYS A 167 11.93 -16.59 14.77
C LYS A 167 11.80 -17.69 15.83
N ASN A 168 10.68 -17.75 16.54
CA ASN A 168 10.41 -18.73 17.59
C ASN A 168 9.51 -19.86 17.05
N GLY A 169 9.15 -19.85 15.77
CA GLY A 169 8.27 -20.84 15.15
C GLY A 169 6.79 -20.67 15.49
N ARG A 170 6.38 -19.49 15.95
CA ARG A 170 4.95 -19.14 16.12
C ARG A 170 4.39 -18.61 14.81
N LEU A 171 3.17 -18.98 14.46
CA LEU A 171 2.55 -18.44 13.27
C LEU A 171 2.04 -17.02 13.52
N CYS A 172 2.46 -16.09 12.68
CA CYS A 172 2.17 -14.68 12.88
C CYS A 172 1.81 -13.98 11.57
N SER A 173 1.02 -12.93 11.69
CA SER A 173 0.92 -11.88 10.67
C SER A 173 1.97 -10.80 10.92
N ARG A 174 2.55 -10.26 9.84
CA ARG A 174 3.39 -9.06 9.89
C ARG A 174 3.15 -8.18 8.67
N VAL A 175 2.95 -6.89 8.93
CA VAL A 175 2.98 -5.82 7.92
C VAL A 175 4.26 -5.03 8.10
N TYR A 176 5.06 -4.89 7.05
CA TYR A 176 6.32 -4.15 7.12
C TYR A 176 6.65 -3.47 5.78
N SER A 177 7.51 -2.45 5.82
CA SER A 177 7.77 -1.57 4.67
C SER A 177 9.25 -1.29 4.45
N GLY A 178 9.64 -0.88 3.26
CA GLY A 178 10.99 -0.36 3.04
C GLY A 178 11.12 0.49 1.80
N PHE A 179 12.37 0.74 1.42
CA PHE A 179 12.73 1.64 0.34
C PHE A 179 13.23 0.88 -0.88
N LYS A 180 13.14 1.53 -2.04
CA LYS A 180 13.69 1.00 -3.28
C LYS A 180 15.12 0.51 -3.10
N ASN A 181 15.46 -0.60 -3.76
CA ASN A 181 16.77 -1.28 -3.72
C ASN A 181 17.13 -1.93 -2.37
N GLN A 182 16.24 -1.91 -1.37
CA GLN A 182 16.41 -2.75 -0.18
C GLN A 182 15.97 -4.18 -0.46
N ASP A 183 16.56 -5.12 0.28
CA ASP A 183 16.09 -6.50 0.34
C ASP A 183 14.87 -6.56 1.28
N GLY A 184 13.75 -7.06 0.77
CA GLY A 184 12.49 -7.16 1.52
C GLY A 184 12.36 -8.44 2.35
N GLY A 185 13.42 -9.26 2.41
CA GLY A 185 13.44 -10.49 3.20
C GLY A 185 13.25 -10.19 4.69
N ILE A 186 12.37 -10.94 5.34
CA ILE A 186 11.95 -10.67 6.72
C ILE A 186 13.11 -10.69 7.73
N ASN A 187 14.11 -11.56 7.50
CA ASN A 187 15.30 -11.71 8.36
C ASN A 187 16.29 -10.54 8.22
N LYS A 188 16.17 -9.76 7.15
CA LYS A 188 17.01 -8.59 6.85
C LYS A 188 16.31 -7.28 7.18
N THR A 189 15.03 -7.33 7.52
CA THR A 189 14.18 -6.14 7.66
C THR A 189 13.89 -5.86 9.15
N PRO A 190 14.50 -4.81 9.73
CA PRO A 190 14.24 -4.41 11.12
C PRO A 190 12.82 -3.83 11.27
N VAL A 191 12.51 -3.24 12.42
CA VAL A 191 11.25 -2.51 12.61
C VAL A 191 11.17 -1.32 11.64
N THR A 192 10.12 -1.30 10.84
CA THR A 192 9.95 -0.42 9.68
C THR A 192 9.09 0.81 9.98
N ASN A 193 9.03 1.75 9.03
CA ASN A 193 8.24 2.98 9.19
C ASN A 193 6.74 2.73 9.26
N ILE A 194 6.22 1.76 8.50
CA ILE A 194 4.80 1.41 8.58
C ILE A 194 4.45 0.80 9.94
N GLU A 195 5.30 -0.08 10.49
CA GLU A 195 5.12 -0.68 11.82
C GLU A 195 5.09 0.39 12.92
N LYS A 196 6.04 1.34 12.88
CA LYS A 196 6.06 2.50 13.81
C LYS A 196 4.79 3.34 13.70
N ARG A 197 4.24 3.50 12.50
CA ARG A 197 3.01 4.27 12.26
C ARG A 197 1.76 3.53 12.73
N MET A 198 1.73 2.22 12.56
CA MET A 198 0.64 1.35 13.03
C MET A 198 0.70 1.14 14.56
N GLY A 199 1.86 1.38 15.18
CA GLY A 199 2.09 1.14 16.61
C GLY A 199 2.21 -0.35 16.95
N ARG A 200 2.46 -1.20 15.95
CA ARG A 200 2.57 -2.66 16.10
C ARG A 200 3.51 -3.27 15.07
N GLY A 201 3.97 -4.49 15.35
CA GLY A 201 4.76 -5.31 14.45
C GLY A 201 4.09 -6.67 14.23
N TRP A 202 4.76 -7.74 14.64
CA TRP A 202 4.23 -9.10 14.61
C TRP A 202 2.95 -9.25 15.44
N ILE A 203 1.95 -9.89 14.85
CA ILE A 203 0.70 -10.30 15.51
C ILE A 203 0.65 -11.82 15.51
N ASP A 204 0.44 -12.43 16.66
CA ASP A 204 0.17 -13.86 16.79
C ASP A 204 -1.22 -14.19 16.22
N ILE A 205 -1.33 -15.23 15.38
CA ILE A 205 -2.58 -15.60 14.71
C ILE A 205 -2.96 -17.07 14.90
N GLU A 206 -2.19 -17.80 15.72
CA GLU A 206 -2.55 -19.13 16.23
C GLU A 206 -3.52 -19.05 17.42
#